data_AF-A0A419S2G2-F1
#
_entry.id   AF-A0A419S2G2-F1
#
_cell.length_a   1.000
_cell.length_b   1.000
_cell.length_c   1.000
_cell.angle_alpha   90.00
_cell.angle_beta   90.00
_cell.angle_gamma   90.00
#
_symmetry.space_group_name_H-M   'P 1'
#
loop_
_entity.id
_entity.type
_entity.pdbx_description
1 polymer ?
#
loop_
_entity_poly.entity_id
_entity_poly.type
_entity_poly.pdbx_seq_one_letter_code
_entity_poly.pdbx_strand_id
1 'polypeptide(L)'
;MKKIFLFLTAIAVLSACTNDSKQRDNEVEQAEVPNTSAQPATLFDVPWSAVLDSASQKIQMTQTKEVKTEDLNLANVTESINRKYPEITITQPRQSHDTVYVSIPNAQYLTQGAGTMGAEIYLAESTYSFTQIPGVTYVNFDFKTGDHASPGTFDRTSFEFKK
;
A
#
# COMPACT_ATOMS: atom_id res chain seq x y z
N MET A 1 59.09 18.14 29.40
CA MET A 1 59.31 17.46 28.10
C MET A 1 58.54 18.22 27.03
N LYS A 2 59.24 18.93 26.13
CA LYS A 2 58.72 19.49 24.87
C LYS A 2 58.35 18.30 23.95
N LYS A 3 57.31 18.32 23.13
CA LYS A 3 57.21 19.12 21.89
C LYS A 3 55.75 19.44 21.55
N ILE A 4 55.54 20.72 21.24
CA ILE A 4 54.50 21.27 20.37
C ILE A 4 54.55 20.56 19.01
N PHE A 5 53.40 20.26 18.43
CA PHE A 5 53.23 20.28 16.98
C PHE A 5 51.92 20.95 16.62
N LEU A 6 52.05 22.03 15.86
CA LEU A 6 51.06 22.98 15.40
C LEU A 6 51.14 22.94 13.87
N PHE A 7 50.00 23.15 13.20
CA PHE A 7 49.86 23.39 11.75
C PHE A 7 50.09 22.15 10.84
N LEU A 8 49.48 21.99 9.67
CA LEU A 8 48.81 22.91 8.75
C LEU A 8 47.89 22.07 7.82
N THR A 9 46.64 22.51 7.66
CA THR A 9 45.87 22.67 6.41
C THR A 9 46.31 21.94 5.13
N ALA A 10 45.39 21.21 4.47
CA ALA A 10 45.16 21.30 3.02
C ALA A 10 43.82 20.64 2.60
N ILE A 11 42.83 21.50 2.32
CA ILE A 11 41.64 21.22 1.52
C ILE A 11 42.08 21.07 0.06
N ALA A 12 41.58 20.06 -0.64
CA ALA A 12 41.45 20.06 -2.10
C ALA A 12 40.16 19.35 -2.50
N VAL A 13 39.13 20.17 -2.72
CA VAL A 13 37.90 19.83 -3.44
C VAL A 13 38.27 19.71 -4.92
N LEU A 14 37.94 18.58 -5.55
CA LEU A 14 37.84 18.48 -7.00
C LEU A 14 36.45 17.98 -7.37
N SER A 15 35.53 18.94 -7.45
CA SER A 15 34.35 18.83 -8.30
C SER A 15 34.79 18.95 -9.75
N ALA A 16 34.61 17.89 -10.55
CA ALA A 16 34.67 17.96 -12.00
C ALA A 16 33.26 17.76 -12.56
N CYS A 17 32.63 18.86 -12.95
CA CYS A 17 31.53 18.84 -13.90
C CYS A 17 32.05 19.43 -15.20
N THR A 18 31.92 18.71 -16.32
CA THR A 18 31.34 19.18 -17.60
C THR A 18 31.54 18.10 -18.64
N ASN A 19 30.45 17.49 -19.10
CA ASN A 19 30.42 16.92 -20.44
C ASN A 19 29.49 17.82 -21.26
N ASP A 20 30.11 18.57 -22.15
CA ASP A 20 29.46 19.40 -23.17
C ASP A 20 29.23 18.50 -24.38
N SER A 21 27.97 18.24 -24.72
CA SER A 21 27.61 17.61 -25.98
C SER A 21 26.45 18.38 -26.61
N LYS A 22 26.83 19.39 -27.38
CA LYS A 22 25.96 20.10 -28.32
C LYS A 22 25.63 19.19 -29.51
N GLN A 23 24.38 19.29 -29.97
CA GLN A 23 23.90 19.13 -31.36
C GLN A 23 23.17 17.82 -31.72
N ARG A 24 21.82 17.88 -31.80
CA ARG A 24 21.06 18.14 -33.04
C ARG A 24 19.56 17.98 -32.76
N ASP A 25 18.81 19.03 -33.05
CA ASP A 25 17.35 18.99 -33.13
C ASP A 25 16.93 18.07 -34.27
N ASN A 26 16.03 17.13 -33.96
CA ASN A 26 15.14 16.53 -34.94
C ASN A 26 13.75 16.54 -34.32
N GLU A 27 12.94 17.43 -34.88
CA GLU A 27 11.51 17.56 -34.69
C GLU A 27 10.81 16.24 -35.03
N VAL A 28 10.22 15.62 -34.01
CA VAL A 28 9.16 14.64 -34.18
C VAL A 28 7.99 15.16 -33.36
N GLU A 29 6.98 15.63 -34.08
CA GLU A 29 5.67 16.03 -33.60
C GLU A 29 5.05 14.86 -32.81
N GLN A 30 5.19 14.92 -31.49
CA GLN A 30 4.56 14.00 -30.58
C GLN A 30 3.24 14.62 -30.16
N ALA A 31 2.15 14.06 -30.67
CA ALA A 31 0.79 14.43 -30.28
C ALA A 31 0.69 14.51 -28.75
N GLU A 32 0.29 15.68 -28.25
CA GLU A 32 -0.01 15.92 -26.86
C GLU A 32 -1.18 15.03 -26.44
N VAL A 33 -0.87 13.88 -25.85
CA VAL A 33 -1.83 13.14 -25.05
C VAL A 33 -1.99 13.94 -23.75
N PRO A 34 -3.20 14.41 -23.41
CA PRO A 34 -3.37 15.17 -22.18
C PRO A 34 -3.12 14.22 -21.01
N ASN A 35 -1.93 14.31 -20.42
CA ASN A 35 -1.61 13.74 -19.13
C ASN A 35 -2.38 14.52 -18.06
N THR A 36 -3.69 14.26 -17.96
CA THR A 36 -4.42 14.49 -16.72
C THR A 36 -4.02 13.36 -15.77
N SER A 37 -2.83 13.47 -15.17
CA SER A 37 -2.53 12.74 -13.95
C SER A 37 -3.36 13.36 -12.83
N ALA A 38 -4.66 13.09 -12.82
CA ALA A 38 -5.49 13.37 -11.67
C ALA A 38 -4.95 12.51 -10.54
N GLN A 39 -4.35 13.15 -9.54
CA GLN A 39 -3.96 12.50 -8.29
C GLN A 39 -5.17 11.70 -7.79
N PRO A 40 -4.99 10.43 -7.39
CA PRO A 40 -6.11 9.58 -7.00
C PRO A 40 -6.92 10.27 -5.90
N ALA A 41 -8.24 10.27 -6.06
CA ALA A 41 -9.14 10.81 -5.05
C ALA A 41 -8.88 10.10 -3.72
N THR A 42 -8.45 10.85 -2.71
CA THR A 42 -8.15 10.33 -1.37
C THR A 42 -9.46 9.93 -0.70
N LEU A 43 -9.55 8.69 -0.21
CA LEU A 43 -10.74 8.23 0.51
C LEU A 43 -10.68 8.68 1.97
N PHE A 44 -11.82 9.12 2.52
CA PHE A 44 -11.91 9.52 3.93
C PHE A 44 -11.68 8.34 4.88
N ASP A 45 -12.13 7.13 4.52
CA ASP A 45 -11.90 5.89 5.26
C ASP A 45 -11.83 4.70 4.28
N VAL A 46 -11.49 3.52 4.79
CA VAL A 46 -11.52 2.27 4.03
C VAL A 46 -12.95 1.99 3.53
N PRO A 47 -13.12 1.42 2.32
CA PRO A 47 -14.44 1.09 1.79
C PRO A 47 -15.25 0.12 2.67
N TRP A 48 -14.58 -0.80 3.36
CA TRP A 48 -15.18 -1.74 4.30
C TRP A 48 -14.41 -1.79 5.61
N SER A 49 -15.14 -1.78 6.74
CA SER A 49 -14.58 -1.94 8.08
C SER A 49 -15.24 -3.09 8.81
N ALA A 50 -14.46 -3.78 9.64
CA ALA A 50 -14.98 -4.69 10.64
C ALA A 50 -15.59 -3.88 11.80
N VAL A 51 -16.82 -4.18 12.18
CA VAL A 51 -17.56 -3.49 13.25
C VAL A 51 -18.08 -4.53 14.24
N LEU A 52 -17.86 -4.30 15.52
CA LEU A 52 -18.46 -5.10 16.59
C LEU A 52 -19.92 -4.67 16.79
N ASP A 53 -20.85 -5.57 16.49
CA ASP A 53 -22.25 -5.36 16.81
C ASP A 53 -22.49 -5.56 18.31
N SER A 54 -22.81 -4.49 19.04
CA SER A 54 -22.96 -4.52 20.50
C SER A 54 -24.08 -5.44 21.00
N ALA A 55 -25.12 -5.68 20.19
CA ALA A 55 -26.25 -6.52 20.57
C ALA A 55 -25.91 -8.02 20.48
N SER A 56 -25.38 -8.44 19.33
CA SER A 56 -25.01 -9.82 19.07
C SER A 56 -23.59 -10.14 19.54
N GLN A 57 -22.76 -9.15 19.88
CA GLN A 57 -21.32 -9.25 20.18
C GLN A 57 -20.52 -9.94 19.05
N LYS A 58 -20.97 -9.81 17.80
CA LYS A 58 -20.32 -10.40 16.62
C LYS A 58 -19.63 -9.32 15.81
N ILE A 59 -18.47 -9.66 15.24
CA ILE A 59 -17.80 -8.81 14.26
C ILE A 59 -18.51 -9.00 12.91
N GLN A 60 -18.81 -7.91 12.24
CA GLN A 60 -19.44 -7.90 10.91
C GLN A 60 -18.72 -6.92 10.00
N MET A 61 -18.59 -7.28 8.73
CA MET A 61 -18.10 -6.37 7.70
C MET A 61 -19.19 -5.38 7.33
N THR A 62 -18.90 -4.08 7.47
CA THR A 62 -19.82 -2.99 7.16
C THR A 62 -19.20 -2.07 6.13
N GLN A 63 -19.96 -1.73 5.09
CA GLN A 63 -19.55 -0.77 4.07
C GLN A 63 -19.62 0.67 4.62
N THR A 64 -18.61 1.47 4.33
CA THR A 64 -18.58 2.90 4.66
C THR A 64 -19.51 3.66 3.72
N LYS A 65 -20.51 4.37 4.26
CA LYS A 65 -21.62 4.97 3.48
C LYS A 65 -21.15 6.08 2.53
N GLU A 66 -20.08 6.76 2.90
CA GLU A 66 -19.50 7.90 2.18
C GLU A 66 -18.61 7.45 1.01
N VAL A 67 -18.28 6.16 0.93
CA VAL A 67 -17.40 5.59 -0.10
C VAL A 67 -18.21 4.94 -1.20
N LYS A 68 -18.23 5.57 -2.37
CA LYS A 68 -18.95 5.08 -3.54
C LYS A 68 -18.07 4.17 -4.40
N THR A 69 -18.67 3.14 -4.97
CA THR A 69 -17.95 2.12 -5.75
C THR A 69 -17.31 2.70 -7.01
N GLU A 70 -17.96 3.66 -7.67
CA GLU A 70 -17.46 4.35 -8.86
C GLU A 70 -16.18 5.16 -8.61
N ASP A 71 -15.91 5.52 -7.35
CA ASP A 71 -14.73 6.29 -6.97
C ASP A 71 -13.53 5.38 -6.65
N LEU A 72 -13.70 4.06 -6.62
CA LEU A 72 -12.67 3.12 -6.17
C LEU A 72 -11.69 2.74 -7.28
N ASN A 73 -10.42 2.74 -6.93
CA ASN A 73 -9.34 2.18 -7.72
C ASN A 73 -8.25 1.58 -6.81
N LEU A 74 -7.29 0.87 -7.39
CA LEU A 74 -6.23 0.22 -6.61
C LEU A 74 -5.45 1.20 -5.75
N ALA A 75 -5.18 2.40 -6.26
CA ALA A 75 -4.33 3.38 -5.59
C ALA A 75 -5.02 3.95 -4.35
N ASN A 76 -6.27 4.39 -4.45
CA ASN A 76 -6.96 5.01 -3.32
C ASN A 76 -7.43 4.00 -2.27
N VAL A 77 -7.81 2.78 -2.67
CA VAL A 77 -8.08 1.70 -1.71
C VAL A 77 -6.81 1.36 -0.93
N THR A 78 -5.67 1.20 -1.62
CA THR A 78 -4.38 0.94 -0.97
C THR A 78 -3.97 2.06 0.00
N GLU A 79 -4.11 3.32 -0.43
CA GLU A 79 -3.81 4.48 0.42
C GLU A 79 -4.67 4.49 1.68
N SER A 80 -5.98 4.25 1.56
CA SER A 80 -6.89 4.19 2.70
C SER A 80 -6.54 3.08 3.70
N ILE A 81 -6.17 1.88 3.21
CA ILE A 81 -5.76 0.74 4.05
C ILE A 81 -4.45 1.06 4.77
N ASN A 82 -3.44 1.55 4.05
CA ASN A 82 -2.15 1.91 4.63
C ASN A 82 -2.27 3.02 5.68
N ARG A 83 -3.20 3.98 5.47
CA ARG A 83 -3.47 5.03 6.44
C ARG A 83 -4.15 4.50 7.71
N LYS A 84 -5.06 3.54 7.58
CA LYS A 84 -5.72 2.90 8.72
C LYS A 84 -4.77 1.97 9.50
N TYR A 85 -3.87 1.29 8.80
CA TYR A 85 -2.93 0.31 9.35
C TYR A 85 -1.47 0.69 9.03
N PRO A 86 -0.91 1.74 9.65
CA PRO A 86 0.43 2.24 9.29
C PRO A 86 1.56 1.22 9.49
N GLU A 87 1.40 0.27 10.41
CA GLU A 87 2.37 -0.80 10.67
C GLU A 87 2.31 -1.95 9.65
N ILE A 88 1.30 -1.96 8.77
CA ILE A 88 1.07 -3.00 7.75
C ILE A 88 0.90 -2.32 6.40
N THR A 89 2.03 -2.06 5.73
CA THR A 89 2.03 -1.33 4.45
C THR A 89 1.88 -2.28 3.26
N ILE A 90 0.82 -2.11 2.49
CA ILE A 90 0.65 -2.67 1.16
C ILE A 90 1.48 -1.87 0.15
N THR A 91 2.18 -2.59 -0.72
CA THR A 91 2.97 -2.04 -1.81
C THR A 91 2.60 -2.69 -3.15
N GLN A 92 2.80 -1.93 -4.23
CA GLN A 92 2.67 -2.39 -5.61
C GLN A 92 1.34 -3.10 -5.93
N PRO A 93 0.17 -2.50 -5.60
CA PRO A 93 -1.11 -3.12 -5.91
C PRO A 93 -1.25 -3.22 -7.44
N ARG A 94 -1.50 -4.42 -7.94
CA ARG A 94 -1.72 -4.69 -9.36
C ARG A 94 -2.89 -5.63 -9.53
N GLN A 95 -3.68 -5.42 -10.57
CA GLN A 95 -4.76 -6.33 -10.92
C GLN A 95 -4.35 -7.17 -12.13
N SER A 96 -4.64 -8.46 -12.07
CA SER A 96 -4.61 -9.35 -13.23
C SER A 96 -5.92 -10.13 -13.25
N HIS A 97 -6.71 -9.94 -14.31
CA HIS A 97 -8.07 -10.48 -14.42
C HIS A 97 -8.93 -10.03 -13.22
N ASP A 98 -9.49 -10.99 -12.47
CA ASP A 98 -10.35 -10.75 -11.32
C ASP A 98 -9.61 -10.74 -9.98
N THR A 99 -8.28 -10.78 -10.01
CA THR A 99 -7.45 -10.88 -8.80
C THR A 99 -6.57 -9.66 -8.64
N VAL A 100 -6.61 -9.05 -7.46
CA VAL A 100 -5.66 -8.02 -7.03
C VAL A 100 -4.51 -8.69 -6.29
N TYR A 101 -3.28 -8.38 -6.68
CA TYR A 101 -2.07 -8.86 -6.03
C TYR A 101 -1.45 -7.70 -5.25
N VAL A 102 -1.18 -7.93 -3.97
CA VAL A 102 -0.56 -6.98 -3.05
C VAL A 102 0.62 -7.62 -2.33
N SER A 103 1.66 -6.83 -2.06
CA SER A 103 2.80 -7.26 -1.25
C SER A 103 2.86 -6.48 0.06
N ILE A 104 3.13 -7.16 1.17
CA ILE A 104 3.38 -6.57 2.49
C ILE A 104 4.82 -6.90 2.89
N PRO A 105 5.81 -6.06 2.55
CA PRO A 105 7.22 -6.40 2.72
C PRO A 105 7.63 -6.60 4.19
N ASN A 106 7.01 -5.85 5.09
CA ASN A 106 7.15 -6.02 6.53
C ASN A 106 5.82 -6.44 7.16
N ALA A 107 5.64 -7.74 7.33
CA ALA A 107 4.45 -8.32 7.94
C ALA A 107 4.66 -8.72 9.41
N GLN A 108 5.69 -8.20 10.09
CA GLN A 108 5.97 -8.57 11.49
C GLN A 108 4.80 -8.20 12.41
N TYR A 109 4.24 -6.98 12.26
CA TYR A 109 3.09 -6.59 13.06
C TYR A 109 1.85 -7.43 12.71
N LEU A 110 1.57 -7.63 11.41
CA LEU A 110 0.46 -8.47 10.95
C LEU A 110 0.51 -9.90 11.52
N THR A 111 1.69 -10.52 11.48
CA THR A 111 1.82 -11.96 11.77
C THR A 111 2.17 -12.28 13.23
N GLN A 112 2.63 -11.29 13.99
CA GLN A 112 3.13 -11.49 15.38
C GLN A 112 2.56 -10.45 16.38
N GLY A 113 2.30 -9.21 15.95
CA GLY A 113 1.91 -8.11 16.84
C GLY A 113 0.40 -7.90 16.99
N ALA A 114 -0.38 -8.15 15.92
CA ALA A 114 -1.82 -7.87 15.90
C ALA A 114 -2.67 -8.93 16.64
N GLY A 115 -2.09 -10.11 16.90
CA GLY A 115 -2.81 -11.31 17.33
C GLY A 115 -3.70 -11.89 16.22
N THR A 116 -4.23 -13.11 16.42
CA THR A 116 -5.01 -13.83 15.40
C THR A 116 -6.22 -13.03 14.93
N MET A 117 -7.02 -12.49 15.84
CA MET A 117 -8.21 -11.70 15.50
C MET A 117 -7.85 -10.40 14.76
N GLY A 118 -6.81 -9.69 15.19
CA GLY A 118 -6.37 -8.46 14.52
C GLY A 118 -5.86 -8.72 13.10
N ALA A 119 -5.14 -9.82 12.91
CA ALA A 119 -4.66 -10.24 11.61
C ALA A 119 -5.81 -10.64 10.67
N GLU A 120 -6.79 -11.39 11.18
CA GLU A 120 -8.00 -11.75 10.44
C GLU A 120 -8.82 -10.52 10.03
N ILE A 121 -9.02 -9.56 10.95
CA ILE A 121 -9.70 -8.28 10.65
C ILE A 121 -8.97 -7.53 9.53
N TYR A 122 -7.64 -7.39 9.61
CA TYR A 122 -6.87 -6.69 8.58
C TYR A 122 -7.05 -7.34 7.20
N LEU A 123 -6.94 -8.67 7.12
CA LEU A 123 -7.10 -9.41 5.87
C LEU A 123 -8.53 -9.28 5.33
N ALA A 124 -9.54 -9.32 6.21
CA ALA A 124 -10.94 -9.17 5.82
C ALA A 124 -11.26 -7.77 5.30
N GLU A 125 -10.88 -6.72 6.04
CA GLU A 125 -11.10 -5.33 5.61
C GLU A 125 -10.42 -5.04 4.27
N SER A 126 -9.17 -5.48 4.12
CA SER A 126 -8.43 -5.34 2.87
C SER A 126 -9.12 -6.09 1.73
N THR A 127 -9.54 -7.34 1.96
CA THR A 127 -10.19 -8.16 0.94
C THR A 127 -11.54 -7.58 0.52
N TYR A 128 -12.40 -7.22 1.47
CA TYR A 128 -13.70 -6.62 1.17
C TYR A 128 -13.57 -5.28 0.43
N SER A 129 -12.57 -4.47 0.80
CA SER A 129 -12.30 -3.17 0.18
C SER A 129 -11.83 -3.29 -1.26
N PHE A 130 -10.84 -4.14 -1.56
CA PHE A 130 -10.40 -4.35 -2.94
C PHE A 130 -11.47 -5.04 -3.79
N THR A 131 -12.21 -6.00 -3.24
CA THR A 131 -13.30 -6.69 -3.96
C THR A 131 -14.57 -5.84 -4.11
N GLN A 132 -14.58 -4.61 -3.59
CA GLN A 132 -15.60 -3.63 -3.97
C GLN A 132 -15.29 -2.98 -5.32
N ILE A 133 -14.04 -2.98 -5.77
CA ILE A 133 -13.66 -2.48 -7.10
C ILE A 133 -14.34 -3.36 -8.16
N PRO A 134 -15.10 -2.77 -9.12
CA PRO A 134 -15.75 -3.55 -10.16
C PRO A 134 -14.78 -4.43 -10.93
N GLY A 135 -15.12 -5.72 -11.06
CA GLY A 135 -14.28 -6.70 -11.73
C GLY A 135 -13.18 -7.34 -10.87
N VAL A 136 -13.13 -7.07 -9.56
CA VAL A 136 -12.24 -7.75 -8.60
C VAL A 136 -13.04 -8.72 -7.74
N THR A 137 -12.68 -10.00 -7.79
CA THR A 137 -13.27 -11.08 -6.98
C THR A 137 -12.34 -11.54 -5.86
N TYR A 138 -11.02 -11.53 -6.12
CA TYR A 138 -10.02 -12.09 -5.23
C TYR A 138 -8.93 -11.08 -4.88
N VAL A 139 -8.29 -11.28 -3.72
CA VAL A 139 -7.06 -10.59 -3.34
C VAL A 139 -6.01 -11.61 -2.95
N ASN A 140 -4.87 -11.59 -3.62
CA ASN A 140 -3.69 -12.36 -3.28
C ASN A 140 -2.72 -11.50 -2.48
N PHE A 141 -2.42 -11.93 -1.25
CA PHE A 141 -1.47 -11.28 -0.36
C PHE A 141 -0.16 -12.05 -0.37
N ASP A 142 0.92 -11.35 -0.70
CA ASP A 142 2.29 -11.84 -0.60
C ASP A 142 2.99 -11.24 0.62
N PHE A 143 3.28 -12.08 1.61
CA PHE A 143 4.04 -11.73 2.80
C PHE A 143 4.62 -12.96 3.47
N LYS A 144 5.61 -12.76 4.34
CA LYS A 144 6.21 -13.84 5.12
C LYS A 144 5.21 -14.36 6.16
N THR A 145 4.87 -15.65 6.11
CA THR A 145 4.04 -16.34 7.12
C THR A 145 4.56 -16.13 8.55
N GLY A 146 3.63 -16.06 9.50
CA GLY A 146 3.92 -16.20 10.93
C GLY A 146 2.73 -16.78 11.71
N ASP A 147 2.75 -16.61 13.02
CA ASP A 147 1.94 -17.37 13.97
C ASP A 147 0.44 -17.04 13.85
N HIS A 148 0.12 -15.80 13.47
CA HIS A 148 -1.25 -15.29 13.42
C HIS A 148 -1.83 -15.12 12.02
N ALA A 149 -0.99 -15.15 10.97
CA ALA A 149 -1.45 -15.01 9.60
C ALA A 149 -0.52 -15.69 8.59
N SER A 150 -1.13 -16.17 7.51
CA SER A 150 -0.45 -16.78 6.36
C SER A 150 -0.83 -16.04 5.07
N PRO A 151 0.11 -15.90 4.11
CA PRO A 151 -0.19 -15.34 2.79
C PRO A 151 -1.11 -16.27 2.01
N GLY A 152 -1.72 -15.77 0.95
CA GLY A 152 -2.64 -16.54 0.13
C GLY A 152 -3.61 -15.69 -0.66
N THR A 153 -4.51 -16.36 -1.38
CA THR A 153 -5.62 -15.74 -2.09
C THR A 153 -6.89 -15.85 -1.26
N PHE A 154 -7.56 -14.72 -1.06
CA PHE A 154 -8.78 -14.60 -0.28
C PHE A 154 -9.87 -13.95 -1.11
N ASP A 155 -11.10 -14.35 -0.84
CA ASP A 155 -12.32 -13.66 -1.25
C ASP A 155 -13.15 -13.30 -0.02
N ARG A 156 -14.33 -12.70 -0.23
CA ARG A 156 -15.22 -12.32 0.88
C ARG A 156 -15.71 -13.51 1.72
N THR A 157 -15.75 -14.71 1.14
CA THR A 157 -16.21 -15.94 1.81
C THR A 157 -15.11 -16.59 2.64
N SER A 158 -13.86 -16.17 2.46
CA SER A 158 -12.71 -16.64 3.24
C SER A 158 -12.76 -16.18 4.70
N PHE A 159 -13.64 -15.24 5.03
CA PHE A 159 -13.78 -14.67 6.36
C PHE A 159 -15.14 -15.04 6.93
N GLU A 160 -15.14 -16.02 7.83
CA GLU A 160 -16.28 -16.32 8.67
C GLU A 160 -15.93 -15.86 10.08
N PHE A 161 -16.33 -14.65 10.45
CA PHE A 161 -16.26 -14.19 11.84
C PHE A 161 -17.24 -15.00 12.69
N LYS A 162 -16.86 -16.25 12.99
CA LYS A 162 -17.59 -17.11 13.90
C LYS A 162 -17.32 -16.64 15.32
N LYS A 163 -18.40 -16.58 16.08
CA LYS A 163 -18.33 -16.63 17.53
C LYS A 163 -18.08 -18.06 17.98
#